data_AF-Q0YSZ0-F1
#
_entry.id   AF-Q0YSZ0-F1
#
_cell.length_a   1.000
_cell.length_b   1.000
_cell.length_c   1.000
_cell.angle_alpha   90.00
_cell.angle_beta   90.00
_cell.angle_gamma   90.00
#
_symmetry.space_group_name_H-M   'P 1'
#
loop_
_entity.id
_entity.type
_entity.pdbx_description
1 polymer ?
#
loop_
_entity_poly.entity_id
_entity_poly.type
_entity_poly.pdbx_seq_one_letter_code
_entity_poly.pdbx_strand_id
1 'polypeptide(L)'
;MPSPSTSSAISIFSASGVSTVDPLLNEDHVKWRAGSSGVVSLSYSFPWIDGATAYWQSDYSRTNEPDASSHFALTATQIAAAGSVFQLWAAVANLSFTQVADTAGSVGDFRLAFSSAVSGSWGWCYYPDDYWASAADVWINPAYATGSSWTNSSFNYYSLIHEIGHGLGLKHPGNYSGTSSSGPYLPANLDYRLYSVMSYNDWHKWYVDASQTIAVLPETPMVYDIAAIQYLYGANNSYQTGNNTYTFDPAVPFYKTIWDAGGTDTIDISNFTTDCTVDLRAGSYSSLHYVNRGNSSNYDGSNNLGIAFGVTLENVKGGTGSDTITGNSAANTITGGGGNDTINGGDGSDTAIFSGNSSDYTITYDASSGVYTITDKRAGGEGSDHLSGVEHFQFADTTQINTNIPTVTLFSPNDGAVDVGLSDDIVITFNETIQKGTGSAAIHINSATGTLFEAAYEISTSSNLAVSGSRLTINPTSSFASGTHYYVTLDGGVVRDSDGNSSEGIQTYDFTTANPYVESAAESSGSGSGGAAVVAGVASIGILAWVIL
;
A
#
# COMPACT_ATOMS: atom_id res chain seq x y z
N MET A 1 -25.42 -0.95 -20.86
CA MET A 1 -25.93 0.38 -20.52
C MET A 1 -27.35 0.19 -20.04
N PRO A 2 -27.64 0.58 -18.80
CA PRO A 2 -28.96 0.42 -18.21
C PRO A 2 -29.99 1.33 -18.88
N SER A 3 -31.25 0.99 -18.68
CA SER A 3 -32.41 1.76 -19.14
C SER A 3 -33.30 2.07 -17.93
N PRO A 4 -34.32 2.94 -18.07
CA PRO A 4 -35.29 3.19 -16.99
C PRO A 4 -35.97 1.95 -16.37
N SER A 5 -35.84 0.77 -17.00
CA SER A 5 -36.44 -0.49 -16.55
C SER A 5 -35.45 -1.66 -16.49
N THR A 6 -34.14 -1.41 -16.59
CA THR A 6 -33.12 -2.48 -16.55
C THR A 6 -31.85 -1.98 -15.86
N SER A 7 -31.20 -2.85 -15.10
CA SER A 7 -29.89 -2.61 -14.49
C SER A 7 -28.79 -3.42 -15.18
N SER A 8 -27.53 -3.10 -14.87
CA SER A 8 -26.38 -3.84 -15.38
C SER A 8 -26.24 -5.22 -14.71
N ALA A 9 -25.47 -6.10 -15.33
CA ALA A 9 -25.28 -7.45 -14.81
C ALA A 9 -24.45 -7.46 -13.53
N ILE A 10 -24.79 -8.37 -12.61
CA ILE A 10 -24.04 -8.63 -11.39
C ILE A 10 -23.25 -9.94 -11.46
N SER A 11 -22.47 -10.21 -10.42
CA SER A 11 -21.76 -11.47 -10.16
C SER A 11 -21.75 -11.74 -8.66
N ILE A 12 -21.62 -13.01 -8.29
CA ILE A 12 -21.54 -13.44 -6.90
C ILE A 12 -20.08 -13.43 -6.44
N PHE A 13 -19.83 -13.02 -5.20
CA PHE A 13 -18.53 -13.15 -4.54
C PHE A 13 -18.63 -14.07 -3.31
N SER A 14 -17.49 -14.64 -2.90
CA SER A 14 -17.38 -15.40 -1.65
C SER A 14 -16.87 -14.50 -0.52
N ALA A 15 -17.06 -14.88 0.74
CA ALA A 15 -16.40 -14.17 1.85
C ALA A 15 -14.87 -14.19 1.69
N SER A 16 -14.21 -13.10 2.07
CA SER A 16 -12.75 -12.96 2.01
C SER A 16 -12.05 -13.76 3.12
N GLY A 17 -12.73 -13.99 4.25
CA GLY A 17 -12.14 -14.57 5.46
C GLY A 17 -11.38 -13.56 6.31
N VAL A 18 -11.35 -12.28 5.92
CA VAL A 18 -10.65 -11.20 6.62
C VAL A 18 -11.64 -10.43 7.49
N SER A 19 -11.37 -10.37 8.79
CA SER A 19 -12.28 -9.79 9.80
C SER A 19 -12.50 -8.29 9.69
N THR A 20 -11.67 -7.57 8.94
CA THR A 20 -11.84 -6.14 8.64
C THR A 20 -12.48 -5.86 7.29
N VAL A 21 -12.63 -6.86 6.43
CA VAL A 21 -13.22 -6.76 5.09
C VAL A 21 -14.64 -7.32 5.07
N ASP A 22 -14.83 -8.55 5.53
CA ASP A 22 -16.14 -9.22 5.48
C ASP A 22 -17.28 -8.43 6.17
N PRO A 23 -17.05 -7.71 7.28
CA PRO A 23 -18.06 -6.83 7.85
C PRO A 23 -18.57 -5.71 6.96
N LEU A 24 -17.84 -5.35 5.92
CA LEU A 24 -18.20 -4.32 4.96
C LEU A 24 -18.81 -4.89 3.68
N LEU A 25 -18.84 -6.20 3.46
CA LEU A 25 -19.41 -6.79 2.25
C LEU A 25 -20.92 -7.00 2.40
N ASN A 26 -21.71 -6.64 1.38
CA ASN A 26 -23.16 -6.82 1.41
C ASN A 26 -23.59 -8.29 1.63
N GLU A 27 -24.73 -8.46 2.32
CA GLU A 27 -25.23 -9.77 2.75
C GLU A 27 -25.78 -10.63 1.59
N ASP A 28 -26.12 -9.99 0.47
CA ASP A 28 -26.61 -10.67 -0.73
C ASP A 28 -25.48 -11.31 -1.55
N HIS A 29 -24.21 -11.04 -1.18
CA HIS A 29 -23.01 -11.54 -1.86
C HIS A 29 -22.93 -11.15 -3.35
N VAL A 30 -23.50 -10.00 -3.70
CA VAL A 30 -23.58 -9.49 -5.08
C VAL A 30 -22.64 -8.31 -5.32
N LYS A 31 -22.04 -8.26 -6.50
CA LYS A 31 -21.22 -7.14 -6.98
C LYS A 31 -21.46 -6.90 -8.45
N TRP A 32 -21.11 -5.72 -8.95
CA TRP A 32 -21.18 -5.46 -10.39
C TRP A 32 -20.25 -6.39 -11.18
N ARG A 33 -20.72 -6.85 -12.34
CA ARG A 33 -19.95 -7.76 -13.18
C ARG A 33 -18.84 -7.02 -13.93
N ALA A 34 -17.61 -7.50 -13.79
CA ALA A 34 -16.49 -7.01 -14.57
C ALA A 34 -16.60 -7.37 -16.07
N GLY A 35 -16.08 -6.48 -16.92
CA GLY A 35 -15.87 -6.76 -18.34
C GLY A 35 -14.73 -7.75 -18.57
N SER A 36 -14.45 -8.05 -19.83
CA SER A 36 -13.36 -8.98 -20.21
C SER A 36 -11.96 -8.51 -19.82
N SER A 37 -11.77 -7.21 -19.56
CA SER A 37 -10.52 -6.62 -19.08
C SER A 37 -10.32 -6.75 -17.56
N GLY A 38 -11.32 -7.25 -16.82
CA GLY A 38 -11.31 -7.25 -15.35
C GLY A 38 -11.77 -5.93 -14.72
N VAL A 39 -11.92 -4.86 -15.50
CA VAL A 39 -12.46 -3.57 -15.04
C VAL A 39 -13.99 -3.61 -15.06
N VAL A 40 -14.63 -3.07 -14.04
CA VAL A 40 -16.08 -2.80 -14.04
C VAL A 40 -16.33 -1.42 -14.61
N SER A 41 -17.10 -1.33 -15.70
CA SER A 41 -17.51 -0.05 -16.30
C SER A 41 -18.95 0.25 -15.93
N LEU A 42 -19.15 1.31 -15.14
CA LEU A 42 -20.45 1.77 -14.67
C LEU A 42 -20.72 3.18 -15.20
N SER A 43 -21.98 3.52 -15.41
CA SER A 43 -22.40 4.88 -15.75
C SER A 43 -23.13 5.55 -14.59
N TYR A 44 -23.20 6.87 -14.62
CA TYR A 44 -24.05 7.64 -13.71
C TYR A 44 -24.82 8.73 -14.47
N SER A 45 -26.03 9.04 -14.01
CA SER A 45 -26.87 10.08 -14.59
C SER A 45 -27.63 10.86 -13.52
N PHE A 46 -28.17 12.00 -13.92
CA PHE A 46 -28.90 12.91 -13.04
C PHE A 46 -30.28 13.17 -13.63
N PRO A 47 -31.34 12.60 -13.04
CA PRO A 47 -32.72 12.87 -13.43
C PRO A 47 -33.09 14.36 -13.33
N TRP A 48 -34.01 14.80 -14.19
CA TRP A 48 -34.63 16.14 -14.18
C TRP A 48 -33.73 17.35 -14.39
N ILE A 49 -32.48 17.16 -14.81
CA ILE A 49 -31.56 18.26 -15.14
C ILE A 49 -32.20 19.18 -16.18
N ASP A 50 -32.08 20.50 -15.94
CA ASP A 50 -32.63 21.55 -16.79
C ASP A 50 -34.14 21.41 -17.09
N GLY A 51 -34.89 20.74 -16.19
CA GLY A 51 -36.32 20.49 -16.35
C GLY A 51 -36.65 19.38 -17.35
N ALA A 52 -35.67 18.55 -17.73
CA ALA A 52 -35.89 17.39 -18.59
C ALA A 52 -36.84 16.38 -17.93
N THR A 53 -37.57 15.63 -18.75
CA THR A 53 -38.38 14.51 -18.27
C THR A 53 -37.47 13.32 -17.94
N ALA A 54 -37.55 12.83 -16.70
CA ALA A 54 -36.95 11.56 -16.32
C ALA A 54 -37.97 10.41 -16.47
N TYR A 55 -37.47 9.22 -16.78
CA TYR A 55 -38.29 8.04 -17.04
C TYR A 55 -37.97 6.95 -16.01
N TRP A 56 -39.00 6.20 -15.61
CA TRP A 56 -38.95 5.18 -14.57
C TRP A 56 -39.93 4.06 -14.92
N GLN A 57 -39.63 2.82 -14.55
CA GLN A 57 -40.62 1.74 -14.61
C GLN A 57 -41.72 1.95 -13.56
N SER A 58 -42.90 1.38 -13.80
CA SER A 58 -43.97 1.30 -12.79
C SER A 58 -43.51 0.47 -11.59
N ASP A 59 -43.99 0.81 -10.39
CA ASP A 59 -43.60 0.16 -9.13
C ASP A 59 -42.07 0.14 -8.96
N TYR A 60 -41.46 1.32 -9.14
CA TYR A 60 -40.00 1.47 -9.27
C TYR A 60 -39.22 0.87 -8.10
N SER A 61 -39.71 1.11 -6.89
CA SER A 61 -39.14 0.64 -5.63
C SER A 61 -40.23 0.57 -4.55
N ARG A 62 -39.87 0.09 -3.35
CA ARG A 62 -40.80 0.03 -2.20
C ARG A 62 -41.35 1.40 -1.80
N THR A 63 -40.54 2.44 -1.94
CA THR A 63 -40.82 3.82 -1.53
C THR A 63 -41.26 4.70 -2.70
N ASN A 64 -41.06 4.22 -3.92
CA ASN A 64 -41.40 4.87 -5.18
C ASN A 64 -40.93 6.34 -5.20
N GLU A 65 -39.65 6.55 -4.91
CA GLU A 65 -39.02 7.87 -4.78
C GLU A 65 -39.23 8.81 -5.97
N PRO A 66 -39.31 8.32 -7.23
CA PRO A 66 -39.60 9.17 -8.38
C PRO A 66 -40.96 9.87 -8.30
N ASP A 67 -41.96 9.27 -7.65
CA ASP A 67 -43.32 9.80 -7.55
C ASP A 67 -43.59 10.49 -6.20
N ALA A 68 -42.53 10.77 -5.43
CA ALA A 68 -42.66 11.47 -4.16
C ALA A 68 -43.25 12.88 -4.35
N SER A 69 -43.87 13.42 -3.30
CA SER A 69 -44.51 14.74 -3.33
C SER A 69 -43.57 15.89 -3.71
N SER A 70 -42.27 15.72 -3.48
CA SER A 70 -41.20 16.61 -3.93
C SER A 70 -40.04 15.77 -4.41
N HIS A 71 -39.65 15.94 -5.66
CA HIS A 71 -38.52 15.28 -6.30
C HIS A 71 -37.93 16.24 -7.33
N PHE A 72 -36.59 16.35 -7.38
CA PHE A 72 -35.94 17.32 -8.24
C PHE A 72 -34.45 17.01 -8.46
N ALA A 73 -33.90 17.68 -9.46
CA ALA A 73 -32.53 17.50 -9.90
C ALA A 73 -31.49 18.06 -8.92
N LEU A 74 -30.28 17.50 -8.99
CA LEU A 74 -29.09 18.12 -8.40
C LEU A 74 -28.71 19.39 -9.17
N THR A 75 -28.12 20.35 -8.47
CA THR A 75 -27.51 21.55 -9.07
C THR A 75 -26.13 21.23 -9.66
N ALA A 76 -25.59 22.11 -10.49
CA ALA A 76 -24.26 21.93 -11.10
C ALA A 76 -23.14 21.66 -10.06
N THR A 77 -23.16 22.35 -8.92
CA THR A 77 -22.18 22.13 -7.83
C THR A 77 -22.32 20.74 -7.21
N GLN A 78 -23.54 20.25 -7.06
CA GLN A 78 -23.82 18.93 -6.47
C GLN A 78 -23.46 17.81 -7.44
N ILE A 79 -23.70 18.01 -8.74
CA ILE A 79 -23.26 17.12 -9.82
C ILE A 79 -21.74 17.01 -9.84
N ALA A 80 -21.03 18.15 -9.73
CA ALA A 80 -19.57 18.16 -9.69
C ALA A 80 -19.04 17.41 -8.45
N ALA A 81 -19.66 17.58 -7.29
CA ALA A 81 -19.33 16.83 -6.08
C ALA A 81 -19.52 15.32 -6.28
N ALA A 82 -20.69 14.89 -6.78
CA ALA A 82 -20.95 13.48 -7.08
C ALA A 82 -19.94 12.89 -8.08
N GLY A 83 -19.65 13.61 -9.16
CA GLY A 83 -18.64 13.22 -10.14
C GLY A 83 -17.26 13.00 -9.51
N SER A 84 -16.83 13.89 -8.62
CA SER A 84 -15.55 13.73 -7.92
C SER A 84 -15.53 12.53 -6.96
N VAL A 85 -16.65 12.21 -6.30
CA VAL A 85 -16.75 11.04 -5.41
C VAL A 85 -16.68 9.73 -6.20
N PHE A 86 -17.29 9.66 -7.38
CA PHE A 86 -17.08 8.51 -8.27
C PHE A 86 -15.60 8.34 -8.63
N GLN A 87 -14.86 9.43 -8.84
CA GLN A 87 -13.41 9.34 -9.09
C GLN A 87 -12.62 8.87 -7.86
N LEU A 88 -13.05 9.17 -6.62
CA LEU A 88 -12.41 8.63 -5.42
C LEU A 88 -12.49 7.11 -5.37
N TRP A 89 -13.64 6.52 -5.70
CA TRP A 89 -13.80 5.07 -5.75
C TRP A 89 -13.04 4.43 -6.93
N ALA A 90 -13.03 5.09 -8.10
CA ALA A 90 -12.24 4.63 -9.25
C ALA A 90 -10.73 4.76 -9.04
N ALA A 91 -10.26 5.69 -8.21
CA ALA A 91 -8.86 5.82 -7.88
C ALA A 91 -8.32 4.57 -7.18
N VAL A 92 -9.13 3.92 -6.34
CA VAL A 92 -8.67 2.84 -5.44
C VAL A 92 -8.96 1.43 -5.93
N ALA A 93 -9.89 1.25 -6.90
CA ALA A 93 -10.27 -0.06 -7.43
C ALA A 93 -10.47 -0.04 -8.94
N ASN A 94 -10.49 -1.21 -9.59
CA ASN A 94 -10.69 -1.34 -11.06
C ASN A 94 -12.14 -1.04 -11.48
N LEU A 95 -12.54 0.20 -11.25
CA LEU A 95 -13.84 0.79 -11.57
C LEU A 95 -13.61 1.92 -12.57
N SER A 96 -14.53 2.06 -13.51
CA SER A 96 -14.58 3.20 -14.42
C SER A 96 -15.99 3.77 -14.42
N PHE A 97 -16.11 5.07 -14.20
CA PHE A 97 -17.39 5.76 -14.17
C PHE A 97 -17.53 6.72 -15.34
N THR A 98 -18.62 6.62 -16.09
CA THR A 98 -18.94 7.53 -17.19
C THR A 98 -20.27 8.23 -16.97
N GLN A 99 -20.27 9.56 -16.95
CA GLN A 99 -21.54 10.30 -16.94
C GLN A 99 -22.28 10.11 -18.26
N VAL A 100 -23.56 9.79 -18.19
CA VAL A 100 -24.46 9.70 -19.34
C VAL A 100 -25.69 10.58 -19.16
N ALA A 101 -26.38 10.87 -20.27
CA ALA A 101 -27.66 11.57 -20.21
C ALA A 101 -28.74 10.66 -19.62
N ASP A 102 -29.63 11.24 -18.81
CA ASP A 102 -30.82 10.57 -18.29
C ASP A 102 -31.98 10.75 -19.28
N THR A 103 -32.36 9.68 -19.98
CA THR A 103 -33.31 9.71 -21.11
C THR A 103 -34.24 8.49 -21.12
N ALA A 104 -35.23 8.48 -22.01
CA ALA A 104 -36.15 7.35 -22.16
C ALA A 104 -35.49 6.03 -22.56
N GLY A 105 -34.29 6.07 -23.16
CA GLY A 105 -33.58 4.88 -23.67
C GLY A 105 -32.23 4.62 -23.03
N SER A 106 -31.76 5.48 -22.13
CA SER A 106 -30.44 5.39 -21.49
C SER A 106 -30.46 6.14 -20.17
N VAL A 107 -29.95 5.50 -19.12
CA VAL A 107 -29.73 6.09 -17.78
C VAL A 107 -28.35 5.65 -17.26
N GLY A 108 -27.96 6.17 -16.09
CA GLY A 108 -26.81 5.69 -15.32
C GLY A 108 -27.09 4.36 -14.64
N ASP A 109 -26.04 3.58 -14.35
CA ASP A 109 -26.10 2.51 -13.35
C ASP A 109 -26.34 3.11 -11.96
N PHE A 110 -25.90 4.34 -11.74
CA PHE A 110 -26.27 5.17 -10.60
C PHE A 110 -27.09 6.35 -11.09
N ARG A 111 -28.30 6.54 -10.54
CA ARG A 111 -29.06 7.78 -10.70
C ARG A 111 -29.11 8.51 -9.37
N LEU A 112 -28.78 9.80 -9.38
CA LEU A 112 -28.74 10.61 -8.16
C LEU A 112 -29.78 11.72 -8.26
N ALA A 113 -30.71 11.78 -7.31
CA ALA A 113 -31.72 12.82 -7.26
C ALA A 113 -32.25 13.09 -5.84
N PHE A 114 -32.90 14.25 -5.66
CA PHE A 114 -33.63 14.53 -4.43
C PHE A 114 -35.01 13.90 -4.46
N SER A 115 -35.45 13.35 -3.32
CA SER A 115 -36.81 12.87 -3.14
C SER A 115 -37.28 13.00 -1.69
N SER A 116 -38.49 13.51 -1.49
CA SER A 116 -39.16 13.58 -0.18
C SER A 116 -39.67 12.22 0.32
N ALA A 117 -39.58 11.15 -0.48
CA ALA A 117 -39.79 9.79 0.00
C ALA A 117 -38.72 9.39 1.02
N VAL A 118 -37.52 9.98 0.94
CA VAL A 118 -36.48 9.82 1.94
C VAL A 118 -36.88 10.50 3.24
N SER A 119 -36.99 9.73 4.32
CA SER A 119 -37.39 10.24 5.63
C SER A 119 -36.55 9.62 6.76
N GLY A 120 -36.18 10.42 7.75
CA GLY A 120 -35.40 9.96 8.91
C GLY A 120 -33.90 9.77 8.67
N SER A 121 -33.41 9.93 7.44
CA SER A 121 -31.99 9.86 7.06
C SER A 121 -31.58 10.97 6.09
N TRP A 122 -30.27 11.14 5.89
CA TRP A 122 -29.72 12.03 4.86
C TRP A 122 -30.07 11.55 3.45
N GLY A 123 -29.95 10.24 3.23
CA GLY A 123 -30.19 9.57 1.96
C GLY A 123 -30.29 8.07 2.17
N TRP A 124 -30.41 7.35 1.06
CA TRP A 124 -30.11 5.93 0.97
C TRP A 124 -29.69 5.58 -0.45
N CYS A 125 -29.02 4.45 -0.58
CA CYS A 125 -28.69 3.84 -1.84
C CYS A 125 -29.04 2.35 -1.85
N TYR A 126 -29.48 1.85 -3.00
CA TYR A 126 -29.72 0.43 -3.21
C TYR A 126 -28.42 -0.31 -3.53
N TYR A 127 -28.30 -1.56 -3.10
CA TYR A 127 -27.16 -2.41 -3.46
C TYR A 127 -27.12 -2.73 -4.97
N PRO A 128 -25.98 -3.25 -5.48
CA PRO A 128 -25.92 -3.84 -6.81
C PRO A 128 -27.01 -4.91 -6.99
N ASP A 129 -27.75 -4.87 -8.09
CA ASP A 129 -28.79 -5.84 -8.42
C ASP A 129 -29.07 -5.81 -9.93
N ASP A 130 -29.36 -6.96 -10.54
CA ASP A 130 -29.65 -7.07 -11.99
C ASP A 130 -31.14 -7.26 -12.33
N TYR A 131 -32.00 -7.23 -11.31
CA TYR A 131 -33.44 -7.41 -11.44
C TYR A 131 -34.21 -6.08 -11.34
N TRP A 132 -33.85 -5.24 -10.37
CA TRP A 132 -34.49 -3.95 -10.10
C TRP A 132 -33.71 -2.82 -10.77
N ALA A 133 -34.43 -2.02 -11.57
CA ALA A 133 -33.87 -0.83 -12.20
C ALA A 133 -33.40 0.24 -11.19
N SER A 134 -33.84 0.14 -9.92
CA SER A 134 -33.43 1.02 -8.83
C SER A 134 -32.06 0.69 -8.23
N ALA A 135 -31.40 -0.38 -8.68
CA ALA A 135 -30.07 -0.77 -8.20
C ALA A 135 -29.09 0.42 -8.23
N ALA A 136 -28.30 0.60 -7.18
CA ALA A 136 -27.33 1.69 -7.01
C ALA A 136 -27.84 3.14 -7.10
N ASP A 137 -29.14 3.37 -7.28
CA ASP A 137 -29.69 4.73 -7.23
C ASP A 137 -29.50 5.34 -5.84
N VAL A 138 -29.11 6.62 -5.81
CA VAL A 138 -28.94 7.40 -4.58
C VAL A 138 -30.07 8.42 -4.49
N TRP A 139 -30.88 8.27 -3.45
CA TRP A 139 -31.95 9.21 -3.15
C TRP A 139 -31.58 10.08 -1.97
N ILE A 140 -31.63 11.39 -2.18
CA ILE A 140 -31.15 12.38 -1.22
C ILE A 140 -32.34 13.11 -0.60
N ASN A 141 -32.33 13.23 0.72
CA ASN A 141 -33.38 13.92 1.45
C ASN A 141 -33.26 15.44 1.28
N PRO A 142 -34.26 16.11 0.65
CA PRO A 142 -34.20 17.54 0.43
C PRO A 142 -34.18 18.36 1.73
N ALA A 143 -34.69 17.82 2.84
CA ALA A 143 -34.74 18.51 4.13
C ALA A 143 -33.37 18.59 4.83
N TYR A 144 -32.45 17.68 4.51
CA TYR A 144 -31.12 17.64 5.14
C TYR A 144 -30.03 18.28 4.28
N ALA A 145 -30.06 18.08 2.96
CA ALA A 145 -28.87 18.34 2.13
C ALA A 145 -28.92 19.65 1.32
N THR A 146 -30.10 20.25 1.08
CA THR A 146 -30.23 21.43 0.19
C THR A 146 -29.61 22.72 0.77
N GLY A 147 -29.63 22.89 2.09
CA GLY A 147 -29.10 24.07 2.78
C GLY A 147 -27.63 23.96 3.22
N SER A 148 -26.95 22.85 2.91
CA SER A 148 -25.61 22.54 3.43
C SER A 148 -24.54 22.49 2.33
N SER A 149 -23.27 22.64 2.71
CA SER A 149 -22.14 22.63 1.78
C SER A 149 -21.97 21.27 1.09
N TRP A 150 -21.48 21.28 -0.15
CA TRP A 150 -21.13 20.10 -0.96
C TRP A 150 -19.64 20.07 -1.35
N THR A 151 -18.85 20.96 -0.75
CA THR A 151 -17.39 20.95 -0.91
C THR A 151 -16.79 19.73 -0.24
N ASN A 152 -15.55 19.39 -0.60
CA ASN A 152 -14.77 18.42 0.17
C ASN A 152 -14.79 18.77 1.68
N SER A 153 -14.71 17.74 2.52
CA SER A 153 -14.83 17.79 3.98
C SER A 153 -16.23 18.16 4.53
N SER A 154 -17.23 18.38 3.67
CA SER A 154 -18.61 18.62 4.11
C SER A 154 -19.38 17.32 4.40
N PHE A 155 -20.43 17.43 5.21
CA PHE A 155 -21.31 16.28 5.49
C PHE A 155 -22.01 15.73 4.26
N ASN A 156 -22.43 16.59 3.31
CA ASN A 156 -23.04 16.10 2.06
C ASN A 156 -22.00 15.39 1.18
N TYR A 157 -20.76 15.87 1.15
CA TYR A 157 -19.68 15.22 0.39
C TYR A 157 -19.35 13.84 0.97
N TYR A 158 -19.14 13.77 2.29
CA TYR A 158 -18.96 12.50 2.99
C TYR A 158 -20.13 11.53 2.75
N SER A 159 -21.37 12.03 2.83
CA SER A 159 -22.55 11.19 2.62
C SER A 159 -22.64 10.65 1.19
N LEU A 160 -22.18 11.40 0.19
CA LEU A 160 -22.03 10.86 -1.17
C LEU A 160 -21.02 9.71 -1.23
N ILE A 161 -19.88 9.82 -0.53
CA ILE A 161 -18.89 8.73 -0.47
C ILE A 161 -19.56 7.47 0.11
N HIS A 162 -20.30 7.64 1.22
CA HIS A 162 -21.03 6.59 1.90
C HIS A 162 -22.10 5.93 1.01
N GLU A 163 -23.01 6.71 0.44
CA GLU A 163 -24.11 6.15 -0.37
C GLU A 163 -23.60 5.49 -1.66
N ILE A 164 -22.58 6.07 -2.32
CA ILE A 164 -21.97 5.43 -3.50
C ILE A 164 -21.27 4.13 -3.08
N GLY A 165 -20.69 4.06 -1.87
CA GLY A 165 -20.17 2.81 -1.30
C GLY A 165 -21.22 1.70 -1.22
N HIS A 166 -22.45 2.01 -0.80
CA HIS A 166 -23.58 1.06 -0.84
C HIS A 166 -23.89 0.59 -2.26
N GLY A 167 -24.00 1.50 -3.23
CA GLY A 167 -24.25 1.15 -4.63
C GLY A 167 -23.10 0.37 -5.27
N LEU A 168 -21.92 0.35 -4.66
CA LEU A 168 -20.80 -0.52 -5.02
C LEU A 168 -20.77 -1.84 -4.27
N GLY A 169 -21.66 -2.05 -3.30
CA GLY A 169 -21.82 -3.31 -2.58
C GLY A 169 -21.24 -3.31 -1.16
N LEU A 170 -20.91 -2.16 -0.58
CA LEU A 170 -20.45 -2.07 0.80
C LEU A 170 -21.63 -1.91 1.77
N LYS A 171 -21.65 -2.66 2.88
CA LYS A 171 -22.65 -2.51 3.95
C LYS A 171 -22.10 -1.75 5.14
N HIS A 172 -23.00 -1.37 6.05
CA HIS A 172 -22.60 -0.86 7.36
C HIS A 172 -21.82 -1.90 8.17
N PRO A 173 -20.72 -1.51 8.84
CA PRO A 173 -19.86 -2.44 9.56
C PRO A 173 -20.39 -2.82 10.95
N GLY A 174 -21.43 -2.15 11.46
CA GLY A 174 -22.01 -2.40 12.77
C GLY A 174 -23.49 -2.78 12.73
N ASN A 175 -24.01 -3.32 13.84
CA ASN A 175 -25.44 -3.57 14.01
C ASN A 175 -26.16 -2.30 14.50
N TYR A 176 -26.54 -1.43 13.57
CA TYR A 176 -27.27 -0.20 13.90
C TYR A 176 -28.80 -0.35 13.86
N SER A 177 -29.29 -1.42 13.20
CA SER A 177 -30.72 -1.66 13.05
C SER A 177 -31.37 -2.21 14.32
N GLY A 178 -30.57 -2.71 15.27
CA GLY A 178 -31.05 -3.31 16.52
C GLY A 178 -31.83 -4.62 16.32
N THR A 179 -31.89 -5.13 15.09
CA THR A 179 -32.43 -6.44 14.76
C THR A 179 -31.30 -7.47 14.73
N SER A 180 -31.63 -8.75 14.84
CA SER A 180 -30.65 -9.85 14.86
C SER A 180 -30.07 -10.14 13.46
N SER A 181 -29.58 -9.13 12.73
CA SER A 181 -28.73 -9.38 11.56
C SER A 181 -27.44 -10.03 12.06
N SER A 182 -27.12 -11.19 11.48
CA SER A 182 -26.17 -12.17 12.02
C SER A 182 -24.69 -11.76 11.94
N GLY A 183 -24.39 -10.54 11.49
CA GLY A 183 -23.04 -10.10 11.18
C GLY A 183 -22.52 -10.78 9.90
N PRO A 184 -21.20 -10.75 9.65
CA PRO A 184 -20.16 -10.26 10.57
C PRO A 184 -20.16 -8.73 10.70
N TYR A 185 -19.59 -8.24 11.82
CA TYR A 185 -19.42 -6.81 12.14
C TYR A 185 -17.98 -6.51 12.53
N LEU A 186 -17.55 -5.26 12.35
CA LEU A 186 -16.27 -4.81 12.87
C LEU A 186 -16.30 -4.86 14.41
N PRO A 187 -15.16 -5.13 15.05
CA PRO A 187 -14.98 -4.88 16.49
C PRO A 187 -15.34 -3.43 16.83
N ALA A 188 -15.91 -3.21 18.02
CA ALA A 188 -16.40 -1.89 18.43
C ALA A 188 -15.33 -0.79 18.42
N ASN A 189 -14.05 -1.14 18.61
CA ASN A 189 -12.93 -0.19 18.55
C ASN A 189 -12.49 0.16 17.12
N LEU A 190 -13.01 -0.53 16.11
CA LEU A 190 -12.74 -0.32 14.68
C LEU A 190 -13.98 0.16 13.90
N ASP A 191 -15.16 0.10 14.52
CA ASP A 191 -16.38 0.62 13.94
C ASP A 191 -16.49 2.15 14.17
N TYR A 192 -15.68 2.92 13.44
CA TYR A 192 -15.70 4.38 13.41
C TYR A 192 -15.47 4.93 12.00
N ARG A 193 -15.97 6.15 11.74
CA ARG A 193 -15.82 6.82 10.43
C ARG A 193 -14.38 6.99 9.94
N LEU A 194 -13.40 7.05 10.84
CA LEU A 194 -11.99 7.14 10.48
C LEU A 194 -11.42 5.82 9.92
N TYR A 195 -12.06 4.69 10.20
CA TYR A 195 -11.67 3.36 9.69
C TYR A 195 -12.49 2.94 8.48
N SER A 196 -13.77 3.33 8.45
CA SER A 196 -14.66 3.11 7.32
C SER A 196 -15.71 4.22 7.22
N VAL A 197 -15.87 4.82 6.05
CA VAL A 197 -16.93 5.78 5.76
C VAL A 197 -18.31 5.17 5.94
N MET A 198 -18.44 3.83 5.91
CA MET A 198 -19.68 3.10 6.13
C MET A 198 -20.11 3.07 7.60
N SER A 199 -19.27 3.47 8.54
CA SER A 199 -19.63 3.53 9.96
C SER A 199 -20.55 4.70 10.31
N TYR A 200 -21.43 4.48 11.29
CA TYR A 200 -22.24 5.55 11.92
C TYR A 200 -21.63 6.13 13.19
N ASN A 201 -20.58 5.53 13.72
CA ASN A 201 -19.94 6.03 14.95
C ASN A 201 -18.84 7.04 14.62
N ASP A 202 -18.75 8.06 15.45
CA ASP A 202 -17.67 9.04 15.44
C ASP A 202 -16.82 8.82 16.70
N TRP A 203 -15.49 8.69 16.55
CA TRP A 203 -14.59 8.68 17.71
C TRP A 203 -14.41 10.12 18.22
N HIS A 204 -13.91 11.02 17.36
CA HIS A 204 -13.86 12.47 17.62
C HIS A 204 -14.51 13.21 16.46
N LYS A 205 -15.69 13.79 16.72
CA LYS A 205 -16.52 14.46 15.71
C LYS A 205 -16.16 15.92 15.47
N TRP A 206 -15.63 16.60 16.48
CA TRP A 206 -15.51 18.05 16.49
C TRP A 206 -14.07 18.50 16.73
N TYR A 207 -13.57 19.30 15.80
CA TYR A 207 -12.42 20.16 16.01
C TYR A 207 -12.92 21.53 16.46
N VAL A 208 -12.38 22.05 17.56
CA VAL A 208 -12.74 23.38 18.06
C VAL A 208 -11.47 24.19 18.18
N ASP A 209 -11.41 25.30 17.43
CA ASP A 209 -10.39 26.31 17.61
C ASP A 209 -11.01 27.58 18.25
N ALA A 210 -10.21 28.64 18.37
CA ALA A 210 -10.65 29.89 19.02
C ALA A 210 -11.75 30.65 18.23
N SER A 211 -11.97 30.31 16.97
CA SER A 211 -12.80 31.01 15.99
C SER A 211 -13.95 30.19 15.43
N GLN A 212 -13.89 28.86 15.48
CA GLN A 212 -14.86 27.98 14.85
C GLN A 212 -14.94 26.59 15.50
N THR A 213 -16.08 25.94 15.30
CA THR A 213 -16.27 24.50 15.54
C THR A 213 -16.50 23.84 14.19
N ILE A 214 -15.63 22.91 13.83
CA ILE A 214 -15.63 22.21 12.55
C ILE A 214 -15.97 20.74 12.80
N ALA A 215 -16.92 20.20 12.03
CA ALA A 215 -17.14 18.76 11.95
C ALA A 215 -16.00 18.13 11.15
N VAL A 216 -15.34 17.11 11.70
CA VAL A 216 -14.24 16.42 11.01
C VAL A 216 -14.80 15.14 10.40
N LEU A 217 -14.70 15.03 9.08
CA LEU A 217 -15.31 13.97 8.30
C LEU A 217 -14.28 13.40 7.30
N PRO A 218 -14.40 12.11 6.95
CA PRO A 218 -13.62 11.51 5.87
C PRO A 218 -13.75 12.26 4.55
N GLU A 219 -12.61 12.53 3.92
CA GLU A 219 -12.52 13.14 2.59
C GLU A 219 -12.29 12.09 1.48
N THR A 220 -11.93 10.87 1.86
CA THR A 220 -11.68 9.73 0.97
C THR A 220 -12.38 8.48 1.50
N PRO A 221 -12.53 7.41 0.70
CA PRO A 221 -12.66 6.06 1.27
C PRO A 221 -11.52 5.82 2.28
N MET A 222 -11.84 5.17 3.40
CA MET A 222 -10.87 4.87 4.46
C MET A 222 -10.24 3.49 4.27
N VAL A 223 -9.22 3.16 5.07
CA VAL A 223 -8.39 1.94 4.92
C VAL A 223 -9.23 0.67 4.72
N TYR A 224 -10.30 0.46 5.49
CA TYR A 224 -11.12 -0.75 5.35
C TYR A 224 -12.12 -0.68 4.21
N ASP A 225 -12.56 0.53 3.83
CA ASP A 225 -13.36 0.71 2.61
C ASP A 225 -12.54 0.34 1.37
N ILE A 226 -11.28 0.78 1.33
CA ILE A 226 -10.35 0.49 0.24
C ILE A 226 -10.06 -1.02 0.19
N ALA A 227 -9.77 -1.66 1.32
CA ALA A 227 -9.58 -3.11 1.37
C ALA A 227 -10.81 -3.88 0.85
N ALA A 228 -12.02 -3.48 1.26
CA ALA A 228 -13.25 -4.14 0.85
C ALA A 228 -13.58 -3.92 -0.63
N ILE A 229 -13.42 -2.69 -1.14
CA ILE A 229 -13.71 -2.40 -2.55
C ILE A 229 -12.69 -3.05 -3.48
N GLN A 230 -11.42 -3.15 -3.06
CA GLN A 230 -10.38 -3.88 -3.80
C GLN A 230 -10.60 -5.40 -3.74
N TYR A 231 -11.17 -5.94 -2.66
CA TYR A 231 -11.61 -7.33 -2.64
C TYR A 231 -12.73 -7.59 -3.67
N LEU A 232 -13.69 -6.67 -3.79
CA LEU A 232 -14.77 -6.80 -4.75
C LEU A 232 -14.30 -6.64 -6.21
N TYR A 233 -13.44 -5.67 -6.49
CA TYR A 233 -13.17 -5.23 -7.86
C TYR A 233 -11.69 -5.26 -8.27
N GLY A 234 -10.77 -5.62 -7.37
CA GLY A 234 -9.33 -5.54 -7.57
C GLY A 234 -8.80 -4.12 -7.40
N ALA A 235 -7.54 -4.02 -6.96
CA ALA A 235 -6.83 -2.75 -6.80
C ALA A 235 -6.56 -2.06 -8.14
N ASN A 236 -6.67 -0.72 -8.16
CA ASN A 236 -6.28 0.09 -9.32
C ASN A 236 -4.78 0.39 -9.27
N ASN A 237 -3.98 -0.46 -9.90
CA ASN A 237 -2.53 -0.33 -9.95
C ASN A 237 -2.03 0.68 -11.01
N SER A 238 -2.89 1.56 -11.50
CA SER A 238 -2.55 2.63 -12.46
C SER A 238 -2.71 4.04 -11.87
N TYR A 239 -3.18 4.14 -10.63
CA TYR A 239 -3.39 5.42 -9.96
C TYR A 239 -2.12 5.88 -9.24
N GLN A 240 -1.68 7.10 -9.52
CA GLN A 240 -0.52 7.73 -8.89
C GLN A 240 0.81 6.97 -9.01
N THR A 241 1.06 6.19 -10.08
CA THR A 241 2.28 5.39 -10.25
C THR A 241 3.62 6.17 -10.40
N GLY A 242 3.63 7.47 -10.11
CA GLY A 242 4.80 8.34 -10.21
C GLY A 242 5.42 8.58 -8.84
N ASN A 243 6.39 9.48 -8.75
CA ASN A 243 6.91 9.88 -7.44
C ASN A 243 6.03 11.01 -6.89
N ASN A 244 5.30 10.72 -5.83
CA ASN A 244 4.28 11.59 -5.29
C ASN A 244 4.73 12.21 -3.96
N THR A 245 4.28 13.43 -3.68
CA THR A 245 4.52 14.10 -2.40
C THR A 245 3.19 14.52 -1.79
N TYR A 246 2.89 13.97 -0.64
CA TYR A 246 1.66 14.18 0.12
C TYR A 246 1.92 15.25 1.19
N THR A 247 1.28 16.41 1.02
CA THR A 247 1.35 17.54 1.97
C THR A 247 0.00 17.80 2.59
N PHE A 248 0.00 18.36 3.81
CA PHE A 248 -1.21 18.60 4.59
C PHE A 248 -1.21 20.02 5.16
N ASP A 249 -2.39 20.62 5.32
CA ASP A 249 -2.51 21.94 5.94
C ASP A 249 -2.65 21.79 7.47
N PRO A 250 -1.70 22.30 8.27
CA PRO A 250 -1.73 22.20 9.74
C PRO A 250 -2.85 23.05 10.38
N ALA A 251 -3.65 23.77 9.60
CA ALA A 251 -4.82 24.49 10.07
C ALA A 251 -6.16 23.83 9.69
N VAL A 252 -6.16 22.76 8.89
CA VAL A 252 -7.39 22.13 8.38
C VAL A 252 -7.50 20.68 8.91
N PRO A 253 -8.45 20.39 9.81
CA PRO A 253 -8.66 19.04 10.33
C PRO A 253 -9.23 18.11 9.24
N PHE A 254 -8.77 16.86 9.18
CA PHE A 254 -9.20 15.91 8.13
C PHE A 254 -9.26 14.45 8.61
N TYR A 255 -9.91 13.58 7.83
CA TYR A 255 -9.60 12.14 7.81
C TYR A 255 -9.36 11.72 6.37
N LYS A 256 -8.23 11.07 6.08
CA LYS A 256 -7.83 10.66 4.72
C LYS A 256 -7.14 9.31 4.75
N THR A 257 -7.19 8.61 3.63
CA THR A 257 -6.35 7.44 3.36
C THR A 257 -5.60 7.62 2.05
N ILE A 258 -4.31 7.31 2.04
CA ILE A 258 -3.47 7.30 0.83
C ILE A 258 -3.66 5.96 0.12
N TRP A 259 -4.01 6.01 -1.17
CA TRP A 259 -3.83 4.94 -2.13
C TRP A 259 -2.84 5.42 -3.19
N ASP A 260 -1.75 4.69 -3.30
CA ASP A 260 -0.70 4.90 -4.29
C ASP A 260 -0.30 3.54 -4.87
N ALA A 261 -0.20 3.44 -6.19
CA ALA A 261 0.11 2.19 -6.88
C ALA A 261 1.62 1.99 -7.14
N GLY A 262 2.46 2.96 -6.78
CA GLY A 262 3.91 2.80 -6.76
C GLY A 262 4.64 4.04 -7.24
N GLY A 263 5.96 4.01 -7.12
CA GLY A 263 6.77 5.19 -7.29
C GLY A 263 7.79 5.25 -6.17
N THR A 264 8.25 6.46 -5.87
CA THR A 264 9.03 6.74 -4.67
C THR A 264 8.41 7.96 -4.01
N ASP A 265 7.65 7.72 -2.96
CA ASP A 265 6.65 8.64 -2.45
C ASP A 265 7.05 9.23 -1.12
N THR A 266 6.56 10.42 -0.82
CA THR A 266 6.93 11.18 0.38
C THR A 266 5.71 11.68 1.13
N ILE A 267 5.61 11.38 2.43
CA ILE A 267 4.80 12.16 3.36
C ILE A 267 5.62 13.37 3.80
N ASP A 268 5.18 14.57 3.43
CA ASP A 268 5.86 15.81 3.73
C ASP A 268 5.01 16.66 4.69
N ILE A 269 5.38 16.61 5.97
CA ILE A 269 4.76 17.36 7.06
C ILE A 269 5.69 18.48 7.56
N SER A 270 6.63 18.94 6.74
CA SER A 270 7.64 19.93 7.15
C SER A 270 7.06 21.29 7.55
N ASN A 271 5.75 21.51 7.33
CA ASN A 271 5.00 22.69 7.74
C ASN A 271 4.29 22.54 9.09
N PHE A 272 4.34 21.36 9.73
CA PHE A 272 3.80 21.14 11.07
C PHE A 272 4.78 21.62 12.13
N THR A 273 4.26 22.20 13.21
CA THR A 273 5.05 22.66 14.37
C THR A 273 4.69 21.94 15.66
N THR A 274 3.82 20.94 15.56
CA THR A 274 3.32 20.07 16.62
C THR A 274 3.96 18.71 16.49
N ASP A 275 4.16 18.05 17.62
CA ASP A 275 4.62 16.66 17.68
C ASP A 275 3.65 15.77 16.89
N CYS A 276 4.12 15.14 15.83
CA CYS A 276 3.35 14.24 14.98
C CYS A 276 3.82 12.79 15.14
N THR A 277 2.93 11.83 14.85
CA THR A 277 3.32 10.42 14.69
C THR A 277 3.09 10.03 13.23
N VAL A 278 4.16 9.64 12.54
CA VAL A 278 4.13 9.17 11.15
C VAL A 278 4.48 7.69 11.12
N ASP A 279 3.64 6.87 10.49
CA ASP A 279 3.83 5.43 10.32
C ASP A 279 3.64 5.09 8.85
N LEU A 280 4.73 4.67 8.18
CA LEU A 280 4.75 4.36 6.74
C LEU A 280 4.21 2.96 6.41
N ARG A 281 3.80 2.16 7.39
CA ARG A 281 3.37 0.78 7.15
C ARG A 281 1.97 0.75 6.52
N ALA A 282 1.79 -0.13 5.54
CA ALA A 282 0.50 -0.33 4.91
C ALA A 282 -0.58 -0.77 5.92
N GLY A 283 -1.76 -0.15 5.87
CA GLY A 283 -2.85 -0.38 6.81
C GLY A 283 -2.73 0.34 8.16
N SER A 284 -1.62 1.04 8.40
CA SER A 284 -1.43 1.85 9.61
C SER A 284 -2.05 3.24 9.50
N TYR A 285 -2.09 3.92 10.65
CA TYR A 285 -2.55 5.30 10.79
C TYR A 285 -1.46 6.16 11.41
N SER A 286 -1.27 7.33 10.82
CA SER A 286 -0.49 8.44 11.35
C SER A 286 -1.39 9.42 12.11
N SER A 287 -0.81 10.11 13.09
CA SER A 287 -1.46 11.19 13.85
C SER A 287 -0.74 12.51 13.57
N LEU A 288 -1.27 13.27 12.62
CA LEU A 288 -0.75 14.60 12.30
C LEU A 288 -1.47 15.61 13.19
N HIS A 289 -0.84 15.94 14.32
CA HIS A 289 -1.48 16.70 15.38
C HIS A 289 -1.66 18.17 15.03
N TYR A 290 -2.74 18.76 15.52
CA TYR A 290 -3.00 20.19 15.40
C TYR A 290 -2.71 20.91 16.71
N VAL A 291 -2.37 22.20 16.64
CA VAL A 291 -2.16 23.02 17.84
C VAL A 291 -3.45 23.03 18.69
N ASN A 292 -3.41 22.34 19.83
CA ASN A 292 -4.56 22.20 20.72
C ASN A 292 -4.90 23.55 21.37
N ARG A 293 -6.04 24.12 21.01
CA ARG A 293 -6.55 25.39 21.59
C ARG A 293 -7.49 25.19 22.77
N GLY A 294 -7.27 24.16 23.61
CA GLY A 294 -7.67 24.19 25.02
C GLY A 294 -8.80 23.27 25.48
N ASN A 295 -9.01 22.09 24.88
CA ASN A 295 -9.85 21.05 25.49
C ASN A 295 -9.50 19.64 24.99
N SER A 296 -9.20 18.72 25.91
CA SER A 296 -8.82 17.32 25.64
C SER A 296 -9.94 16.40 25.13
N SER A 297 -11.18 16.92 24.97
CA SER A 297 -12.31 16.17 24.41
C SER A 297 -12.53 16.41 22.90
N ASN A 298 -11.70 17.26 22.28
CA ASN A 298 -11.82 17.63 20.89
C ASN A 298 -10.84 16.84 20.04
N TYR A 299 -11.20 16.62 18.78
CA TYR A 299 -10.31 16.05 17.77
C TYR A 299 -8.99 16.84 17.73
N ASP A 300 -7.88 16.13 17.80
CA ASP A 300 -6.53 16.69 17.90
C ASP A 300 -5.60 16.24 16.76
N GLY A 301 -6.13 15.53 15.77
CA GLY A 301 -5.34 14.91 14.70
C GLY A 301 -4.95 13.45 14.95
N SER A 302 -5.41 12.85 16.05
CA SER A 302 -5.21 11.41 16.29
C SER A 302 -5.80 10.57 15.16
N ASN A 303 -4.97 9.68 14.60
CA ASN A 303 -5.31 8.70 13.54
C ASN A 303 -6.02 9.32 12.33
N ASN A 304 -5.52 10.46 11.86
CA ASN A 304 -6.16 11.22 10.78
C ASN A 304 -5.71 10.83 9.37
N LEU A 305 -4.55 10.19 9.24
CA LEU A 305 -3.99 9.79 7.96
C LEU A 305 -3.74 8.27 7.93
N GLY A 306 -4.58 7.54 7.20
CA GLY A 306 -4.37 6.12 6.92
C GLY A 306 -3.51 5.89 5.69
N ILE A 307 -2.85 4.74 5.63
CA ILE A 307 -2.24 4.21 4.41
C ILE A 307 -3.01 2.94 4.04
N ALA A 308 -3.49 2.82 2.81
CA ALA A 308 -4.21 1.62 2.37
C ALA A 308 -3.31 0.38 2.38
N PHE A 309 -3.90 -0.81 2.54
CA PHE A 309 -3.14 -2.05 2.41
C PHE A 309 -2.53 -2.18 1.01
N GLY A 310 -1.30 -2.70 0.93
CA GLY A 310 -0.58 -2.89 -0.33
C GLY A 310 0.08 -1.63 -0.89
N VAL A 311 -0.02 -0.48 -0.22
CA VAL A 311 0.73 0.74 -0.55
C VAL A 311 2.10 0.70 0.13
N THR A 312 3.14 1.07 -0.61
CA THR A 312 4.47 1.31 -0.07
C THR A 312 4.76 2.81 -0.20
N LEU A 313 5.15 3.46 0.89
CA LEU A 313 5.65 4.83 0.89
C LEU A 313 7.08 4.81 1.40
N GLU A 314 7.99 5.50 0.72
CA GLU A 314 9.42 5.37 0.98
C GLU A 314 9.95 6.48 1.88
N ASN A 315 9.34 7.66 1.90
CA ASN A 315 10.00 8.82 2.49
C ASN A 315 9.11 9.61 3.45
N VAL A 316 9.74 10.21 4.47
CA VAL A 316 9.11 11.17 5.38
C VAL A 316 9.97 12.41 5.52
N LYS A 317 9.32 13.57 5.55
CA LYS A 317 9.88 14.80 6.08
C LYS A 317 9.03 15.29 7.25
N GLY A 318 9.58 15.17 8.45
CA GLY A 318 8.99 15.66 9.70
C GLY A 318 9.01 17.18 9.81
N GLY A 319 8.32 17.66 10.84
CA GLY A 319 8.05 19.07 11.11
C GLY A 319 9.11 19.73 11.99
N THR A 320 8.68 20.71 12.79
CA THR A 320 9.50 21.29 13.86
C THR A 320 9.06 20.83 15.26
N GLY A 321 8.18 19.84 15.35
CA GLY A 321 7.73 19.20 16.58
C GLY A 321 8.68 18.08 17.00
N SER A 322 8.49 17.50 18.19
CA SER A 322 9.21 16.26 18.55
C SER A 322 8.44 15.07 17.97
N ASP A 323 8.79 14.68 16.75
CA ASP A 323 8.03 13.73 15.96
C ASP A 323 8.42 12.28 16.29
N THR A 324 7.48 11.36 16.11
CA THR A 324 7.74 9.91 16.12
C THR A 324 7.52 9.38 14.71
N ILE A 325 8.56 8.85 14.08
CA ILE A 325 8.53 8.38 12.70
C ILE A 325 8.90 6.89 12.68
N THR A 326 8.02 6.08 12.10
CA THR A 326 8.26 4.66 11.84
C THR A 326 8.23 4.41 10.33
N GLY A 327 9.31 3.90 9.78
CA GLY A 327 9.39 3.43 8.40
C GLY A 327 8.66 2.09 8.21
N ASN A 328 8.98 1.37 7.15
CA ASN A 328 8.34 0.12 6.78
C ASN A 328 9.38 -0.95 6.42
N SER A 329 9.12 -1.75 5.39
CA SER A 329 10.00 -2.82 4.93
C SER A 329 10.82 -2.44 3.68
N ALA A 330 10.56 -1.27 3.12
CA ALA A 330 11.28 -0.71 2.00
C ALA A 330 12.41 0.19 2.51
N ALA A 331 13.41 0.44 1.67
CA ALA A 331 14.44 1.43 1.99
C ALA A 331 13.81 2.81 2.15
N ASN A 332 13.85 3.35 3.37
CA ASN A 332 13.23 4.62 3.71
C ASN A 332 14.22 5.77 3.78
N THR A 333 13.80 6.94 3.28
CA THR A 333 14.53 8.20 3.50
C THR A 333 13.74 9.07 4.48
N ILE A 334 14.31 9.32 5.65
CA ILE A 334 13.63 9.96 6.77
C ILE A 334 14.37 11.24 7.15
N THR A 335 13.67 12.36 7.14
CA THR A 335 14.12 13.61 7.77
C THR A 335 13.26 13.87 8.99
N GLY A 336 13.84 13.94 10.19
CA GLY A 336 13.10 14.29 11.42
C GLY A 336 12.64 15.75 11.41
N GLY A 337 13.53 16.65 11.00
CA GLY A 337 13.27 18.08 10.94
C GLY A 337 13.88 18.78 12.14
N GLY A 338 13.14 19.69 12.76
CA GLY A 338 13.55 20.27 14.04
C GLY A 338 12.77 19.66 15.18
N GLY A 339 13.33 19.52 16.37
CA GLY A 339 12.65 18.88 17.49
C GLY A 339 13.56 17.87 18.17
N ASN A 340 13.01 17.00 19.02
CA ASN A 340 13.75 15.83 19.47
C ASN A 340 12.99 14.62 18.95
N ASP A 341 13.39 14.11 17.79
CA ASP A 341 12.62 13.12 17.08
C ASP A 341 12.95 11.71 17.55
N THR A 342 11.98 10.80 17.42
CA THR A 342 12.19 9.35 17.57
C THR A 342 11.96 8.70 16.22
N ILE A 343 13.02 8.16 15.63
CA ILE A 343 13.02 7.57 14.29
C ILE A 343 13.32 6.08 14.40
N ASN A 344 12.44 5.28 13.83
CA ASN A 344 12.67 3.87 13.56
C ASN A 344 12.60 3.65 12.05
N GLY A 345 13.71 3.30 11.39
CA GLY A 345 13.71 3.06 9.94
C GLY A 345 12.91 1.82 9.57
N GLY A 346 12.86 0.83 10.45
CA GLY A 346 12.14 -0.42 10.23
C GLY A 346 13.05 -1.49 9.66
N ASP A 347 12.52 -2.25 8.71
CA ASP A 347 13.32 -3.21 7.95
C ASP A 347 13.66 -2.57 6.58
N GLY A 348 14.80 -2.91 5.99
CA GLY A 348 15.24 -2.30 4.74
C GLY A 348 16.66 -1.74 4.87
N SER A 349 17.06 -0.84 3.98
CA SER A 349 18.30 -0.07 4.16
C SER A 349 17.91 1.40 4.25
N ASP A 350 17.87 1.91 5.47
CA ASP A 350 17.22 3.18 5.78
C ASP A 350 18.25 4.30 5.93
N THR A 351 17.85 5.50 5.51
CA THR A 351 18.66 6.70 5.57
C THR A 351 17.97 7.79 6.37
N ALA A 352 18.57 8.20 7.49
CA ALA A 352 18.22 9.42 8.18
C ALA A 352 19.02 10.60 7.65
N ILE A 353 18.34 11.69 7.28
CA ILE A 353 18.94 12.91 6.72
C ILE A 353 19.00 14.02 7.77
N PHE A 354 20.17 14.66 7.86
CA PHE A 354 20.47 15.80 8.71
C PHE A 354 20.98 16.97 7.87
N SER A 355 20.52 18.20 8.13
CA SER A 355 20.80 19.36 7.29
C SER A 355 22.20 19.96 7.44
N GLY A 356 22.91 19.66 8.52
CA GLY A 356 24.24 20.19 8.82
C GLY A 356 25.37 19.27 8.37
N ASN A 357 26.61 19.75 8.49
CA ASN A 357 27.77 18.91 8.27
C ASN A 357 27.94 17.93 9.44
N SER A 358 28.56 16.77 9.24
CA SER A 358 28.80 15.80 10.30
C SER A 358 29.51 16.37 11.54
N SER A 359 30.38 17.37 11.35
CA SER A 359 31.05 18.08 12.45
C SER A 359 30.12 18.90 13.34
N ASP A 360 28.92 19.21 12.87
CA ASP A 360 27.90 19.96 13.61
C ASP A 360 27.15 19.09 14.61
N TYR A 361 27.31 17.76 14.55
CA TYR A 361 26.58 16.82 15.39
C TYR A 361 27.48 16.11 16.42
N THR A 362 26.83 15.54 17.43
CA THR A 362 27.40 14.53 18.32
C THR A 362 26.59 13.26 18.13
N ILE A 363 27.27 12.12 17.92
CA ILE A 363 26.64 10.82 17.72
C ILE A 363 27.07 9.91 18.87
N THR A 364 26.11 9.35 19.60
CA THR A 364 26.34 8.35 20.64
C THR A 364 25.48 7.12 20.38
N TYR A 365 25.96 5.93 20.74
CA TYR A 365 25.20 4.68 20.62
C TYR A 365 25.07 4.03 21.99
N ASP A 366 23.85 3.66 22.36
CA ASP A 366 23.55 2.88 23.56
C ASP A 366 23.28 1.43 23.18
N ALA A 367 24.30 0.58 23.36
CA ALA A 367 24.23 -0.85 23.07
C ALA A 367 23.23 -1.63 23.95
N SER A 368 22.67 -1.02 25.01
CA SER A 368 21.65 -1.68 25.83
C SER A 368 20.23 -1.51 25.27
N SER A 369 20.00 -0.46 24.50
CA SER A 369 18.73 -0.14 23.87
C SER A 369 18.76 -0.28 22.34
N GLY A 370 19.95 -0.37 21.74
CA GLY A 370 20.12 -0.41 20.28
C GLY A 370 19.92 0.96 19.62
N VAL A 371 19.90 2.04 20.40
CA VAL A 371 19.53 3.38 19.94
C VAL A 371 20.76 4.27 19.75
N TYR A 372 20.80 4.97 18.61
CA TYR A 372 21.68 6.11 18.38
C TYR A 372 21.02 7.40 18.86
N THR A 373 21.77 8.26 19.54
CA THR A 373 21.38 9.65 19.80
C THR A 373 22.25 10.56 18.95
N ILE A 374 21.63 11.33 18.06
CA ILE A 374 22.30 12.29 17.18
C ILE A 374 21.85 13.69 17.58
N THR A 375 22.78 14.50 18.10
CA THR A 375 22.48 15.82 18.65
C THR A 375 23.18 16.92 17.86
N ASP A 376 22.39 17.84 17.32
CA ASP A 376 22.87 19.04 16.64
C ASP A 376 23.43 20.06 17.66
N LYS A 377 24.66 20.54 17.43
CA LYS A 377 25.34 21.51 18.29
C LYS A 377 25.07 22.96 17.85
N ARG A 378 24.44 23.18 16.69
CA ARG A 378 24.12 24.51 16.17
C ARG A 378 23.01 25.13 17.01
N ALA A 379 23.10 26.44 17.25
CA ALA A 379 22.06 27.15 17.98
C ALA A 379 20.76 27.22 17.16
N GLY A 380 19.66 26.65 17.69
CA GLY A 380 18.41 26.51 16.94
C GLY A 380 18.50 25.53 15.77
N GLY A 381 19.43 24.57 15.84
CA GLY A 381 19.54 23.46 14.90
C GLY A 381 18.40 22.45 15.06
N GLU A 382 18.62 21.25 14.55
CA GLU A 382 17.60 20.20 14.42
C GLU A 382 17.22 19.57 15.77
N GLY A 383 18.06 19.66 16.79
CA GLY A 383 17.79 19.16 18.14
C GLY A 383 18.49 17.84 18.44
N SER A 384 17.82 16.90 19.12
CA SER A 384 18.41 15.65 19.62
C SER A 384 17.53 14.44 19.31
N ASP A 385 17.93 13.69 18.28
CA ASP A 385 17.12 12.63 17.69
C ASP A 385 17.58 11.25 18.16
N HIS A 386 16.62 10.36 18.36
CA HIS A 386 16.80 8.97 18.77
C HIS A 386 16.48 8.05 17.60
N LEU A 387 17.50 7.35 17.09
CA LEU A 387 17.41 6.53 15.88
C LEU A 387 17.61 5.05 16.22
N SER A 388 16.80 4.19 15.62
CA SER A 388 16.91 2.73 15.65
C SER A 388 16.55 2.17 14.28
N GLY A 389 17.11 1.01 13.90
CA GLY A 389 16.87 0.41 12.59
C GLY A 389 17.18 1.37 11.44
N VAL A 390 18.29 2.11 11.53
CA VAL A 390 18.76 3.02 10.47
C VAL A 390 20.20 2.70 10.15
N GLU A 391 20.48 2.42 8.88
CA GLU A 391 21.79 2.01 8.39
C GLU A 391 22.66 3.20 7.98
N HIS A 392 22.05 4.28 7.52
CA HIS A 392 22.75 5.43 6.95
C HIS A 392 22.38 6.74 7.66
N PHE A 393 23.39 7.46 8.14
CA PHE A 393 23.25 8.84 8.64
C PHE A 393 23.83 9.80 7.61
N GLN A 394 22.96 10.41 6.82
CA GLN A 394 23.34 11.34 5.77
C GLN A 394 23.40 12.78 6.32
N PHE A 395 24.61 13.33 6.34
CA PHE A 395 24.87 14.74 6.63
C PHE A 395 25.11 15.50 5.33
N ALA A 396 25.15 16.83 5.40
CA ALA A 396 25.36 17.70 4.23
C ALA A 396 26.70 17.47 3.51
N ASP A 397 27.73 17.00 4.22
CA ASP A 397 29.08 16.79 3.70
C ASP A 397 29.49 15.32 3.53
N THR A 398 28.79 14.38 4.18
CA THR A 398 29.16 12.96 4.19
C THR A 398 28.00 12.07 4.65
N THR A 399 28.05 10.78 4.30
CA THR A 399 27.19 9.76 4.87
C THR A 399 28.02 8.88 5.79
N GLN A 400 27.59 8.74 7.05
CA GLN A 400 28.14 7.74 7.97
C GLN A 400 27.30 6.48 7.94
N ILE A 401 27.94 5.32 8.04
CA ILE A 401 27.28 4.02 8.01
C ILE A 401 27.22 3.49 9.44
N ASN A 402 26.06 2.98 9.84
CA ASN A 402 25.88 2.19 11.05
C ASN A 402 26.69 0.90 10.93
N THR A 403 27.61 0.68 11.87
CA THR A 403 28.49 -0.51 11.86
C THR A 403 28.02 -1.59 12.83
N ASN A 404 26.95 -1.35 13.58
CA ASN A 404 26.28 -2.32 14.45
C ASN A 404 25.12 -2.99 13.69
N ILE A 405 25.40 -3.50 12.49
CA ILE A 405 24.43 -4.23 11.66
C ILE A 405 24.94 -5.66 11.41
N PRO A 406 24.06 -6.63 11.12
CA PRO A 406 24.51 -7.95 10.68
C PRO A 406 25.36 -7.87 9.42
N THR A 407 26.60 -8.35 9.51
CA THR A 407 27.56 -8.41 8.40
C THR A 407 27.98 -9.84 8.12
N VAL A 408 28.08 -10.19 6.84
CA VAL A 408 28.48 -11.54 6.42
C VAL A 408 29.94 -11.79 6.75
N THR A 409 30.23 -12.92 7.39
CA THR A 409 31.58 -13.37 7.73
C THR A 409 32.02 -14.59 6.93
N LEU A 410 31.08 -15.40 6.45
CA LEU A 410 31.38 -16.62 5.70
C LEU A 410 30.24 -17.04 4.79
N PHE A 411 30.59 -17.47 3.58
CA PHE A 411 29.73 -18.16 2.63
C PHE A 411 30.08 -19.67 2.60
N SER A 412 29.06 -20.51 2.43
CA SER A 412 29.20 -21.94 2.18
C SER A 412 28.15 -22.37 1.15
N PRO A 413 28.54 -22.79 -0.06
CA PRO A 413 29.90 -22.84 -0.60
C PRO A 413 30.62 -21.49 -0.53
N ASN A 414 31.95 -21.51 -0.49
CA ASN A 414 32.73 -20.27 -0.50
C ASN A 414 32.38 -19.44 -1.74
N ASP A 415 32.47 -18.11 -1.63
CA ASP A 415 32.30 -17.21 -2.76
C ASP A 415 33.30 -17.53 -3.88
N GLY A 416 32.83 -17.59 -5.12
CA GLY A 416 33.59 -18.04 -6.29
C GLY A 416 33.98 -19.52 -6.30
N ALA A 417 33.38 -20.37 -5.46
CA ALA A 417 33.70 -21.80 -5.43
C ALA A 417 33.38 -22.48 -6.77
N VAL A 418 34.20 -23.46 -7.14
CA VAL A 418 33.95 -24.37 -8.27
C VAL A 418 33.73 -25.78 -7.75
N ASP A 419 33.16 -26.64 -8.60
CA ASP A 419 32.87 -28.05 -8.28
C ASP A 419 31.91 -28.25 -7.09
N VAL A 420 30.99 -27.31 -6.89
CA VAL A 420 29.94 -27.41 -5.87
C VAL A 420 28.97 -28.55 -6.19
N GLY A 421 28.55 -29.29 -5.16
CA GLY A 421 27.58 -30.38 -5.29
C GLY A 421 26.20 -29.88 -5.75
N LEU A 422 25.51 -30.70 -6.55
CA LEU A 422 24.21 -30.33 -7.13
C LEU A 422 23.06 -30.26 -6.11
N SER A 423 23.32 -30.57 -4.86
CA SER A 423 22.34 -30.57 -3.76
C SER A 423 22.96 -30.04 -2.46
N ASP A 424 24.06 -29.29 -2.57
CA ASP A 424 24.68 -28.66 -1.42
C ASP A 424 23.79 -27.50 -0.94
N ASP A 425 23.59 -27.41 0.37
CA ASP A 425 22.89 -26.29 0.99
C ASP A 425 23.72 -25.01 0.84
N ILE A 426 23.03 -23.88 0.63
CA ILE A 426 23.66 -22.56 0.67
C ILE A 426 23.51 -22.02 2.10
N VAL A 427 24.64 -21.69 2.74
CA VAL A 427 24.65 -21.14 4.10
C VAL A 427 25.48 -19.87 4.17
N ILE A 428 24.87 -18.82 4.71
CA ILE A 428 25.46 -17.51 4.91
C ILE A 428 25.58 -17.30 6.43
N THR A 429 26.78 -17.03 6.91
CA THR A 429 27.06 -16.81 8.33
C THR A 429 27.36 -15.35 8.60
N PHE A 430 26.73 -14.78 9.61
CA PHE A 430 26.87 -13.39 10.03
C PHE A 430 27.77 -13.27 11.27
N ASN A 431 28.27 -12.06 11.52
CA ASN A 431 29.11 -11.71 12.68
C ASN A 431 28.38 -11.84 14.02
N GLU A 432 27.05 -11.91 14.01
CA GLU A 432 26.21 -11.91 15.19
C GLU A 432 24.95 -12.78 15.02
N THR A 433 24.16 -12.91 16.09
CA THR A 433 22.88 -13.62 16.03
C THR A 433 21.88 -12.82 15.22
N ILE A 434 21.17 -13.50 14.33
CA ILE A 434 20.27 -12.86 13.39
C ILE A 434 18.82 -13.30 13.58
N GLN A 435 17.91 -12.47 13.07
CA GLN A 435 16.49 -12.72 12.94
C GLN A 435 16.05 -12.55 11.49
N LYS A 436 14.89 -13.12 11.16
CA LYS A 436 14.22 -12.85 9.88
C LYS A 436 13.71 -11.40 9.89
N GLY A 437 14.07 -10.61 8.89
CA GLY A 437 13.46 -9.30 8.62
C GLY A 437 12.41 -9.41 7.51
N THR A 438 12.53 -8.58 6.48
CA THR A 438 11.66 -8.56 5.29
C THR A 438 12.45 -8.58 3.99
N GLY A 439 11.75 -8.88 2.88
CA GLY A 439 12.36 -8.98 1.56
C GLY A 439 12.69 -10.42 1.19
N SER A 440 13.41 -10.57 0.09
CA SER A 440 13.57 -11.84 -0.58
C SER A 440 15.03 -12.28 -0.71
N ALA A 441 15.22 -13.60 -0.71
CA ALA A 441 16.47 -14.22 -1.15
C ALA A 441 16.22 -14.90 -2.50
N ALA A 442 17.13 -14.73 -3.45
CA ALA A 442 17.00 -15.33 -4.77
C ALA A 442 18.29 -15.99 -5.25
N ILE A 443 18.12 -16.93 -6.19
CA ILE A 443 19.22 -17.63 -6.84
C ILE A 443 19.05 -17.43 -8.35
N HIS A 444 20.08 -16.89 -8.98
CA HIS A 444 20.11 -16.53 -10.39
C HIS A 444 21.15 -17.34 -11.15
N ILE A 445 20.94 -17.53 -12.45
CA ILE A 445 21.85 -18.25 -13.34
C ILE A 445 22.73 -17.23 -14.09
N ASN A 446 24.05 -17.47 -14.10
CA ASN A 446 25.11 -16.74 -14.81
C ASN A 446 25.35 -15.27 -14.41
N SER A 447 24.43 -14.60 -13.71
CA SER A 447 24.56 -13.23 -13.22
C SER A 447 23.60 -12.98 -12.05
N ALA A 448 23.90 -12.05 -11.15
CA ALA A 448 23.00 -11.61 -10.07
C ALA A 448 21.66 -11.00 -10.57
N THR A 449 21.62 -10.56 -11.83
CA THR A 449 20.39 -10.11 -12.52
C THR A 449 19.93 -11.08 -13.60
N GLY A 450 20.53 -12.27 -13.63
CA GLY A 450 20.23 -13.33 -14.60
C GLY A 450 18.87 -13.98 -14.33
N THR A 451 18.55 -14.99 -15.15
CA THR A 451 17.32 -15.76 -14.97
C THR A 451 17.30 -16.42 -13.60
N LEU A 452 16.19 -16.27 -12.90
CA LEU A 452 15.93 -16.96 -11.65
C LEU A 452 15.98 -18.48 -11.85
N PHE A 453 16.78 -19.17 -11.03
CA PHE A 453 16.80 -20.63 -10.96
C PHE A 453 15.46 -21.16 -10.43
N GLU A 454 14.91 -20.49 -9.42
CA GLU A 454 13.58 -20.71 -8.82
C GLU A 454 12.95 -19.35 -8.48
N ALA A 455 11.66 -19.35 -8.14
CA ALA A 455 11.01 -18.14 -7.62
C ALA A 455 11.79 -17.61 -6.39
N ALA A 456 11.85 -16.28 -6.25
CA ALA A 456 12.45 -15.66 -5.07
C ALA A 456 11.74 -16.13 -3.80
N TYR A 457 12.52 -16.32 -2.74
CA TYR A 457 12.04 -16.80 -1.45
C TYR A 457 11.81 -15.61 -0.52
N GLU A 458 10.55 -15.30 -0.23
CA GLU A 458 10.19 -14.32 0.79
C GLU A 458 10.59 -14.84 2.18
N ILE A 459 11.42 -14.09 2.91
CA ILE A 459 11.96 -14.54 4.21
C ILE A 459 10.86 -14.87 5.24
N SER A 460 9.75 -14.13 5.15
CA SER A 460 8.61 -14.20 6.05
C SER A 460 7.74 -15.44 5.85
N THR A 461 7.67 -15.98 4.64
CA THR A 461 6.73 -17.08 4.29
C THR A 461 7.42 -18.34 3.79
N SER A 462 8.64 -18.24 3.25
CA SER A 462 9.33 -19.37 2.65
C SER A 462 9.89 -20.33 3.71
N SER A 463 9.56 -21.62 3.55
CA SER A 463 10.18 -22.71 4.30
C SER A 463 11.60 -23.04 3.83
N ASN A 464 12.02 -22.52 2.67
CA ASN A 464 13.34 -22.72 2.10
C ASN A 464 14.40 -21.84 2.77
N LEU A 465 13.98 -20.88 3.59
CA LEU A 465 14.85 -19.99 4.35
C LEU A 465 14.76 -20.27 5.85
N ALA A 466 15.85 -20.79 6.40
CA ALA A 466 15.97 -21.13 7.82
C ALA A 466 17.04 -20.27 8.51
N VAL A 467 16.68 -19.66 9.63
CA VAL A 467 17.59 -18.90 10.48
C VAL A 467 17.87 -19.68 11.75
N SER A 468 19.14 -19.84 12.11
CA SER A 468 19.59 -20.48 13.34
C SER A 468 20.86 -19.82 13.87
N GLY A 469 20.75 -19.09 14.98
CA GLY A 469 21.87 -18.33 15.54
C GLY A 469 22.32 -17.26 14.55
N SER A 470 23.58 -17.32 14.11
CA SER A 470 24.15 -16.41 13.12
C SER A 470 24.06 -16.90 11.68
N ARG A 471 23.31 -17.96 11.40
CA ARG A 471 23.31 -18.62 10.08
C ARG A 471 21.96 -18.52 9.39
N LEU A 472 21.96 -18.02 8.16
CA LEU A 472 20.87 -18.14 7.19
C LEU A 472 21.18 -19.31 6.26
N THR A 473 20.29 -20.29 6.20
CA THR A 473 20.37 -21.44 5.30
C THR A 473 19.30 -21.31 4.23
N ILE A 474 19.69 -21.41 2.96
CA ILE A 474 18.85 -21.36 1.77
C ILE A 474 18.87 -22.76 1.14
N ASN A 475 17.71 -23.41 1.13
CA ASN A 475 17.54 -24.77 0.64
C ASN A 475 16.64 -24.77 -0.59
N PRO A 476 17.18 -24.76 -1.83
CA PRO A 476 16.38 -24.79 -3.05
C PRO A 476 15.49 -26.05 -3.13
N THR A 477 14.39 -25.98 -3.87
CA THR A 477 13.52 -27.16 -4.05
C THR A 477 14.04 -28.12 -5.11
N SER A 478 14.78 -27.61 -6.09
CA SER A 478 15.35 -28.33 -7.22
C SER A 478 16.86 -28.50 -7.07
N SER A 479 17.38 -29.63 -7.52
CA SER A 479 18.84 -29.82 -7.64
C SER A 479 19.40 -28.87 -8.70
N PHE A 480 20.59 -28.31 -8.44
CA PHE A 480 21.27 -27.44 -9.39
C PHE A 480 21.64 -28.18 -10.68
N ALA A 481 21.67 -27.46 -11.80
CA ALA A 481 22.19 -27.96 -13.06
C ALA A 481 23.71 -28.10 -13.00
N SER A 482 24.27 -29.12 -13.64
CA SER A 482 25.71 -29.37 -13.65
C SER A 482 26.50 -28.35 -14.48
N GLY A 483 27.70 -27.98 -14.02
CA GLY A 483 28.58 -27.04 -14.73
C GLY A 483 28.00 -25.65 -14.92
N THR A 484 27.05 -25.26 -14.07
CA THR A 484 26.31 -24.00 -14.17
C THR A 484 26.78 -23.03 -13.11
N HIS A 485 26.89 -21.75 -13.49
CA HIS A 485 27.28 -20.67 -12.60
C HIS A 485 26.04 -20.03 -11.98
N TYR A 486 26.02 -19.94 -10.66
CA TYR A 486 24.91 -19.41 -9.88
C TYR A 486 25.34 -18.20 -9.07
N TYR A 487 24.42 -17.24 -8.94
CA TYR A 487 24.53 -16.08 -8.06
C TYR A 487 23.43 -16.13 -7.01
N VAL A 488 23.75 -15.80 -5.77
CA VAL A 488 22.80 -15.70 -4.67
C VAL A 488 22.67 -14.23 -4.29
N THR A 489 21.44 -13.75 -4.26
CA THR A 489 21.11 -12.37 -3.91
C THR A 489 20.24 -12.34 -2.65
N LEU A 490 20.49 -11.38 -1.77
CA LEU A 490 19.64 -11.04 -0.63
C LEU A 490 19.29 -9.56 -0.73
N ASP A 491 18.01 -9.22 -0.59
CA ASP A 491 17.61 -7.83 -0.40
C ASP A 491 18.17 -7.27 0.92
N GLY A 492 18.35 -5.96 0.99
CA GLY A 492 18.57 -5.28 2.26
C GLY A 492 17.40 -5.54 3.21
N GLY A 493 17.67 -5.78 4.49
CA GLY A 493 16.64 -6.09 5.48
C GLY A 493 16.15 -7.55 5.52
N VAL A 494 16.59 -8.44 4.63
CA VAL A 494 16.24 -9.89 4.72
C VAL A 494 16.64 -10.47 6.08
N VAL A 495 17.75 -9.98 6.60
CA VAL A 495 18.31 -10.35 7.89
C VAL A 495 18.45 -9.09 8.73
N ARG A 496 18.10 -9.20 10.01
CA ARG A 496 18.31 -8.14 11.02
C ARG A 496 18.87 -8.70 12.31
N ASP A 497 19.38 -7.83 13.18
CA ASP A 497 19.84 -8.19 14.53
C ASP A 497 18.68 -8.19 15.56
N SER A 498 19.02 -8.25 16.86
CA SER A 498 18.03 -8.15 17.94
C SER A 498 17.54 -6.73 18.22
N ASP A 499 18.29 -5.74 17.75
CA ASP A 499 18.07 -4.31 17.98
C ASP A 499 17.27 -3.68 16.83
N GLY A 500 17.03 -4.44 15.76
CA GLY A 500 16.24 -4.05 14.60
C GLY A 500 17.09 -3.53 13.43
N ASN A 501 18.42 -3.53 13.52
CA ASN A 501 19.26 -3.05 12.43
C ASN A 501 19.35 -4.10 11.33
N SER A 502 19.15 -3.66 10.10
CA SER A 502 19.03 -4.51 8.92
C SER A 502 20.38 -4.69 8.23
N SER A 503 20.61 -5.87 7.63
CA SER A 503 21.78 -6.09 6.78
C SER A 503 21.61 -5.37 5.44
N GLU A 504 22.68 -4.86 4.86
CA GLU A 504 22.72 -4.18 3.55
C GLU A 504 22.35 -5.05 2.33
N GLY A 505 22.09 -6.34 2.53
CA GLY A 505 21.85 -7.29 1.45
C GLY A 505 23.13 -7.79 0.79
N ILE A 506 22.99 -8.64 -0.22
CA ILE A 506 24.09 -9.32 -0.90
C ILE A 506 23.77 -9.39 -2.39
N GLN A 507 24.72 -8.97 -3.23
CA GLN A 507 24.54 -9.01 -4.70
C GLN A 507 25.70 -9.68 -5.44
N THR A 508 26.73 -10.11 -4.73
CA THR A 508 27.99 -10.57 -5.35
C THR A 508 28.29 -12.03 -5.11
N TYR A 509 27.57 -12.72 -4.24
CA TYR A 509 27.89 -14.10 -3.84
C TYR A 509 27.61 -15.07 -4.98
N ASP A 510 28.62 -15.83 -5.41
CA ASP A 510 28.50 -16.77 -6.52
C ASP A 510 29.23 -18.11 -6.31
N PHE A 511 28.85 -19.11 -7.11
CA PHE A 511 29.55 -20.41 -7.19
C PHE A 511 29.20 -21.16 -8.49
N THR A 512 30.05 -22.11 -8.89
CA THR A 512 29.87 -22.98 -10.06
C THR A 512 29.75 -24.43 -9.64
N THR A 513 28.71 -25.12 -10.13
CA THR A 513 28.49 -26.53 -9.82
C THR A 513 29.41 -27.47 -10.58
N ALA A 514 29.67 -28.64 -10.00
CA ALA A 514 30.47 -29.68 -10.64
C ALA A 514 29.95 -30.07 -12.02
N ASN A 515 30.87 -30.24 -12.97
CA ASN A 515 30.58 -30.76 -14.30
C ASN A 515 31.09 -32.22 -14.40
N PRO A 516 30.21 -33.22 -14.34
CA PRO A 516 30.61 -34.63 -14.38
C PRO A 516 31.19 -35.07 -15.74
N TYR A 517 31.26 -34.18 -16.74
CA TYR A 517 31.75 -34.48 -18.08
C TYR A 517 33.15 -33.92 -18.42
N VAL A 518 33.87 -33.34 -17.45
CA VAL A 518 35.26 -32.91 -17.65
C VAL A 518 36.18 -33.85 -16.86
N GLU A 519 36.70 -34.90 -17.51
CA GLU A 519 37.81 -35.69 -16.95
C GLU A 519 39.03 -34.78 -16.76
N SER A 520 39.59 -34.80 -15.55
CA SER A 520 40.91 -34.24 -15.29
C SER A 520 41.93 -34.97 -16.17
N ALA A 521 42.68 -34.20 -16.98
CA ALA A 521 43.87 -34.71 -17.65
C ALA A 521 44.95 -35.00 -16.58
N ALA A 522 44.81 -36.13 -15.89
CA ALA A 522 45.85 -36.67 -15.04
C ALA A 522 46.97 -37.22 -15.94
N GLU A 523 48.17 -36.66 -15.79
CA GLU A 523 49.40 -37.11 -16.45
C GLU A 523 49.61 -38.62 -16.23
N SER A 524 49.41 -39.43 -17.27
CA SER A 524 49.87 -40.82 -17.26
C SER A 524 51.36 -40.85 -17.62
N SER A 525 52.21 -40.93 -16.58
CA SER A 525 53.59 -41.37 -16.74
C SER A 525 53.61 -42.87 -17.10
N GLY A 526 53.90 -43.17 -18.37
CA GLY A 526 54.00 -44.52 -18.90
C GLY A 526 55.17 -44.65 -19.87
N SER A 527 56.20 -45.36 -19.45
CA SER A 527 57.45 -45.66 -20.17
C SER A 527 57.24 -46.49 -21.44
N GLY A 528 58.00 -46.23 -22.52
CA GLY A 528 58.14 -47.19 -23.62
C GLY A 528 58.71 -46.65 -24.94
N SER A 529 60.04 -46.64 -25.04
CA SER A 529 60.93 -46.64 -26.22
C SER A 529 60.37 -46.64 -27.66
N GLY A 530 60.94 -45.73 -28.47
CA GLY A 530 61.58 -46.09 -29.76
C GLY A 530 61.02 -45.47 -31.04
N GLY A 531 61.88 -44.73 -31.77
CA GLY A 531 61.79 -44.61 -33.23
C GLY A 531 61.47 -43.21 -33.77
N ALA A 532 62.46 -42.61 -34.43
CA ALA A 532 62.44 -41.29 -35.06
C ALA A 532 61.51 -41.18 -36.29
N ALA A 533 60.96 -39.99 -36.52
CA ALA A 533 61.03 -39.29 -37.82
C ALA A 533 60.47 -37.85 -37.72
N VAL A 534 61.22 -36.94 -38.34
CA VAL A 534 60.90 -35.54 -38.63
C VAL A 534 59.78 -35.46 -39.67
N VAL A 535 58.92 -34.43 -39.62
CA VAL A 535 58.60 -33.49 -40.74
C VAL A 535 57.38 -32.59 -40.41
N ALA A 536 57.64 -31.29 -40.58
CA ALA A 536 56.78 -30.15 -40.93
C ALA A 536 55.24 -30.28 -40.91
N GLY A 537 54.61 -29.34 -40.20
CA GLY A 537 54.11 -28.12 -40.85
C GLY A 537 52.77 -28.17 -41.59
N VAL A 538 51.98 -27.15 -41.26
CA VAL A 538 50.93 -26.48 -42.07
C VAL A 538 49.58 -27.19 -42.18
N ALA A 539 48.55 -26.61 -41.56
CA ALA A 539 47.55 -25.79 -42.26
C ALA A 539 46.23 -25.75 -41.49
N SER A 540 45.94 -24.59 -40.93
CA SER A 540 44.61 -24.10 -40.61
C SER A 540 43.85 -23.78 -41.90
N ILE A 541 42.72 -24.44 -42.15
CA ILE A 541 41.54 -24.01 -42.93
C ILE A 541 40.41 -24.95 -42.46
N GLY A 542 39.18 -24.57 -42.15
CA GLY A 542 38.45 -23.33 -42.31
C GLY A 542 36.99 -23.62 -41.94
N ILE A 543 36.33 -22.55 -41.55
CA ILE A 543 34.90 -22.40 -41.27
C ILE A 543 34.03 -23.05 -42.34
N LEU A 544 32.95 -23.72 -41.92
CA LEU A 544 31.69 -23.73 -42.65
C LEU A 544 30.53 -24.03 -41.70
N ALA A 545 29.89 -22.96 -41.27
CA ALA A 545 28.47 -22.96 -40.90
C ALA A 545 27.65 -23.35 -42.13
N TRP A 546 26.56 -24.11 -41.95
CA TRP A 546 25.26 -23.84 -42.56
C TRP A 546 24.16 -24.56 -41.75
N VAL A 547 23.19 -23.76 -41.31
CA VAL A 547 21.84 -24.17 -40.97
C VAL A 547 21.06 -24.37 -42.27
N ILE A 548 20.16 -25.35 -42.31
CA ILE A 548 18.77 -25.32 -42.83
C ILE A 548 18.29 -26.77 -42.91
N LEU A 549 17.36 -27.16 -42.03
CA LEU A 549 15.92 -27.09 -42.28
C LEU A 549 15.19 -26.80 -40.95
#